data_AF-M0KVP7-F1
#
_entry.id   AF-M0KVP7-F1
#
_cell.length_a   1.000
_cell.length_b   1.000
_cell.length_c   1.000
_cell.angle_alpha   90.00
_cell.angle_beta   90.00
_cell.angle_gamma   90.00
#
_symmetry.space_group_name_H-M   'P 1'
#
loop_
_entity.id
_entity.type
_entity.pdbx_description
1 polymer ?
#
loop_
_entity_poly.entity_id
_entity_poly.type
_entity_poly.pdbx_seq_one_letter_code
_entity_poly.pdbx_strand_id
1 'polypeptide(L)'
;MTSNEQWISKNPETRAGLYRHIDDVPVHSRLRNYSSRFEQRDSWSRYLKAENIRREDHSENYLAQINRRGKRWKTFCSDRDVHHALCSPDDSERYATYLLEEYSISRVTASDYWAGIERFYRWMFHHAEYPHRYNPFVMAAINDTVCEQLWRIAVEPN
;
A
#
# COMPACT_ATOMS: atom_id res chain seq x y z
N MET A 1 9.94 15.76 -13.03
CA MET A 1 9.42 14.47 -13.52
C MET A 1 10.60 13.69 -14.09
N THR A 2 11.16 12.78 -13.32
CA THR A 2 12.33 11.99 -13.75
C THR A 2 11.88 10.83 -14.63
N SER A 3 12.54 10.73 -15.79
CA SER A 3 12.27 9.90 -16.98
C SER A 3 12.30 8.37 -16.79
N ASN A 4 12.23 7.84 -15.57
CA ASN A 4 12.46 6.41 -15.29
C ASN A 4 11.20 5.54 -15.18
N GLU A 5 10.00 6.11 -15.08
CA GLU A 5 8.77 5.31 -14.88
C GLU A 5 8.21 4.67 -16.17
N GLN A 6 8.68 5.10 -17.35
CA GLN A 6 8.12 4.68 -18.64
C GLN A 6 8.39 3.20 -18.98
N TRP A 7 9.36 2.57 -18.31
CA TRP A 7 9.78 1.19 -18.56
C TRP A 7 9.22 0.17 -17.55
N ILE A 8 8.54 0.63 -16.49
CA ILE A 8 7.99 -0.27 -15.48
C ILE A 8 6.62 -0.75 -15.95
N SER A 9 6.54 -2.03 -16.30
CA SER A 9 5.28 -2.70 -16.70
C SER A 9 4.13 -2.29 -15.78
N LYS A 10 3.01 -1.93 -16.42
CA LYS A 10 1.76 -1.57 -15.73
C LYS A 10 0.98 -2.80 -15.27
N ASN A 11 1.37 -4.00 -15.72
CA ASN A 11 0.76 -5.23 -15.28
C ASN A 11 1.16 -5.49 -13.81
N PRO A 12 0.19 -5.64 -12.87
CA PRO A 12 0.51 -5.92 -11.47
C PRO A 12 1.31 -7.22 -11.30
N GLU A 13 1.15 -8.22 -12.17
CA GLU A 13 1.95 -9.46 -12.13
C GLU A 13 3.45 -9.23 -12.31
N THR A 14 3.85 -8.24 -13.12
CA THR A 14 5.27 -7.87 -13.28
C THR A 14 5.79 -7.14 -12.04
N ARG A 15 4.90 -6.53 -11.24
CA ARG A 15 5.26 -5.75 -10.04
C ARG A 15 5.17 -6.54 -8.74
N ALA A 16 4.57 -7.73 -8.75
CA ALA A 16 4.34 -8.54 -7.54
C ALA A 16 5.65 -9.07 -6.90
N GLY A 17 6.73 -9.12 -7.69
CA GLY A 17 7.99 -9.71 -7.27
C GLY A 17 7.96 -11.23 -7.41
N LEU A 18 8.42 -11.95 -6.38
CA LEU A 18 8.57 -13.41 -6.43
C LEU A 18 7.23 -14.16 -6.32
N TYR A 19 6.30 -13.64 -5.53
CA TYR A 19 5.03 -14.30 -5.22
C TYR A 19 3.88 -13.50 -5.82
N ARG A 20 2.95 -14.19 -6.51
CA ARG A 20 1.75 -13.57 -7.09
C ARG A 20 0.50 -13.89 -6.28
N HIS A 21 0.49 -15.03 -5.61
CA HIS A 21 -0.59 -15.46 -4.72
C HIS A 21 -0.05 -15.67 -3.31
N ILE A 22 -0.91 -15.48 -2.30
CA ILE A 22 -0.53 -15.66 -0.90
C ILE A 22 -0.17 -17.12 -0.59
N ASP A 23 -0.72 -18.07 -1.35
CA ASP A 23 -0.45 -19.49 -1.19
C ASP A 23 0.92 -19.91 -1.74
N ASP A 24 1.52 -19.10 -2.62
CA ASP A 24 2.90 -19.27 -3.04
C ASP A 24 3.89 -18.83 -1.95
N VAL A 25 3.45 -18.00 -1.00
CA VAL A 25 4.30 -17.46 0.06
C VAL A 25 4.48 -18.53 1.15
N PRO A 26 5.72 -18.97 1.45
CA PRO A 26 5.98 -19.90 2.53
C PRO A 26 5.34 -19.43 3.83
N VAL A 27 4.65 -20.34 4.54
CA VAL A 27 3.82 -19.99 5.71
C VAL A 27 4.59 -19.16 6.73
N HIS A 28 5.84 -19.51 7.02
CA HIS A 28 6.71 -18.80 7.97
C HIS A 28 7.11 -17.39 7.51
N SER A 29 7.07 -17.11 6.21
CA SER A 29 7.39 -15.81 5.59
C SER A 29 6.17 -14.88 5.42
N ARG A 30 4.96 -15.33 5.78
CA ARG A 30 3.75 -14.49 5.70
C ARG A 30 3.80 -13.35 6.72
N LEU A 31 3.38 -12.14 6.32
CA LEU A 31 3.55 -10.91 7.10
C LEU A 31 2.95 -10.99 8.52
N ARG A 32 1.80 -11.65 8.67
CA ARG A 32 1.13 -11.85 9.97
C ARG A 32 2.02 -12.46 11.06
N ASN A 33 3.05 -13.22 10.70
CA ASN A 33 3.94 -13.85 11.68
C ASN A 33 4.94 -12.88 12.34
N TYR A 34 5.03 -11.65 11.83
CA TYR A 34 6.00 -10.66 12.31
C TYR A 34 5.38 -9.62 13.26
N SER A 35 4.18 -9.85 13.81
CA SER A 35 3.48 -8.92 14.71
C SER A 35 4.38 -8.33 15.79
N SER A 36 5.13 -9.17 16.51
CA SER A 36 6.05 -8.77 17.57
C SER A 36 7.14 -7.79 17.12
N ARG A 37 7.58 -7.86 15.85
CA ARG A 37 8.57 -6.92 15.29
C ARG A 37 7.99 -5.52 15.12
N PHE A 38 6.67 -5.41 14.98
CA PHE A 38 5.97 -4.16 14.69
C PHE A 38 5.21 -3.59 15.89
N GLU A 39 5.21 -4.28 17.03
CA GLU A 39 4.65 -3.74 18.27
C GLU A 39 5.21 -2.34 18.55
N GLN A 40 4.29 -1.39 18.77
CA GLN A 40 4.60 0.02 19.04
C GLN A 40 5.37 0.74 17.92
N ARG A 41 5.48 0.17 16.72
CA ARG A 41 6.21 0.79 15.60
C ARG A 41 5.28 1.48 14.63
N ASP A 42 5.41 2.80 14.55
CA ASP A 42 4.76 3.57 13.49
C ASP A 42 5.55 3.54 12.17
N SER A 43 5.47 2.41 11.45
CA SER A 43 6.13 2.25 10.14
C SER A 43 5.65 3.24 9.08
N TRP A 44 4.40 3.72 9.17
CA TRP A 44 3.88 4.70 8.21
C TRP A 44 4.59 6.05 8.38
N SER A 45 4.73 6.54 9.61
CA SER A 45 5.47 7.79 9.87
C SER A 45 6.95 7.67 9.50
N ARG A 46 7.56 6.48 9.69
CA ARG A 46 8.93 6.22 9.23
C ARG A 46 9.06 6.31 7.72
N TYR A 47 8.14 5.70 6.98
CA TYR A 47 8.07 5.79 5.52
C TYR A 47 7.95 7.24 5.05
N LEU A 48 7.01 8.01 5.61
CA LEU A 48 6.81 9.41 5.22
C LEU A 48 8.06 10.27 5.42
N LYS A 49 8.81 10.01 6.50
CA LYS A 49 10.07 10.69 6.79
C LYS A 49 11.19 10.25 5.84
N ALA A 50 11.33 8.94 5.60
CA ALA A 50 12.40 8.39 4.76
C ALA A 50 12.31 8.87 3.31
N GLU A 51 11.09 8.90 2.75
CA GLU A 51 10.85 9.31 1.36
C GLU A 51 10.70 10.82 1.19
N ASN A 52 10.93 11.61 2.24
CA ASN A 52 10.70 13.06 2.24
C ASN A 52 9.29 13.48 1.76
N ILE A 53 8.29 12.60 1.96
CA ILE A 53 6.89 12.86 1.60
C ILE A 53 6.26 13.87 2.57
N ARG A 54 6.69 13.85 3.83
CA ARG A 54 6.26 14.82 4.84
C ARG A 54 7.43 15.72 5.22
N ARG A 55 7.42 16.94 4.71
CA ARG A 55 8.39 18.01 5.01
C ARG A 55 7.67 19.28 5.46
N GLU A 56 8.34 20.07 6.29
CA GLU A 56 7.78 21.30 6.88
C GLU A 56 7.56 22.41 5.85
N ASP A 57 8.26 22.39 4.71
CA ASP A 57 8.12 23.35 3.61
C ASP A 57 6.97 23.03 2.65
N HIS A 58 6.26 21.91 2.84
CA HIS A 58 5.04 21.62 2.09
C HIS A 58 3.84 22.45 2.58
N SER A 59 2.89 22.71 1.68
CA SER A 59 1.66 23.41 2.03
C SER A 59 0.86 22.67 3.10
N GLU A 60 0.16 23.42 3.95
CA GLU A 60 -0.70 22.85 4.99
C GLU A 60 -1.73 21.89 4.42
N ASN A 61 -2.31 22.22 3.26
CA ASN A 61 -3.27 21.38 2.55
C ASN A 61 -2.66 20.03 2.13
N TYR A 62 -1.41 20.02 1.69
CA TYR A 62 -0.72 18.78 1.31
C TYR A 62 -0.43 17.91 2.54
N LEU A 63 0.07 18.52 3.62
CA LEU A 63 0.32 17.84 4.88
C LEU A 63 -0.97 17.27 5.49
N ALA A 64 -2.07 18.01 5.44
CA ALA A 64 -3.38 17.56 5.89
C ALA A 64 -3.88 16.36 5.07
N GLN A 65 -3.64 16.33 3.76
CA GLN A 65 -4.00 15.19 2.92
C GLN A 65 -3.20 13.92 3.25
N ILE A 66 -1.88 14.03 3.44
CA ILE A 66 -1.03 12.90 3.86
C ILE A 66 -1.48 12.37 5.22
N ASN A 67 -1.72 13.25 6.19
CA ASN A 67 -2.15 12.87 7.52
C ASN A 67 -3.52 12.17 7.51
N ARG A 68 -4.49 12.69 6.74
CA ARG A 68 -5.80 12.06 6.57
C ARG A 68 -5.70 10.65 5.98
N ARG A 69 -4.87 10.48 4.94
CA ARG A 69 -4.62 9.17 4.31
C ARG A 69 -4.02 8.18 5.29
N GLY A 70 -2.97 8.58 6.00
CA GLY A 70 -2.32 7.74 7.01
C GLY A 70 -3.26 7.36 8.16
N LYS A 71 -4.04 8.33 8.66
CA LYS A 71 -5.04 8.09 9.71
C LYS A 71 -6.10 7.11 9.23
N ARG A 72 -6.68 7.32 8.04
CA ARG A 72 -7.69 6.42 7.45
C ARG A 72 -7.18 5.00 7.37
N TRP A 73 -5.97 4.80 6.84
CA TRP A 73 -5.37 3.49 6.72
C TRP A 73 -5.14 2.82 8.07
N LYS A 74 -4.55 3.54 9.03
CA LYS A 74 -4.30 3.01 10.37
C LYS A 74 -5.58 2.64 11.10
N THR A 75 -6.62 3.48 11.02
CA THR A 75 -7.94 3.21 11.61
C THR A 75 -8.56 1.95 11.00
N PHE A 76 -8.56 1.83 9.66
CA PHE A 76 -9.06 0.63 8.99
C PHE A 76 -8.39 -0.66 9.49
N CYS A 77 -7.07 -0.61 9.70
CA CYS A 77 -6.30 -1.75 10.20
C CYS A 77 -6.57 -2.02 11.69
N SER A 78 -6.60 -0.98 12.53
CA SER A 78 -6.83 -1.14 13.98
C SER A 78 -8.21 -1.69 14.30
N ASP A 79 -9.23 -1.31 13.53
CA ASP A 79 -10.60 -1.82 13.69
C ASP A 79 -10.71 -3.33 13.41
N ARG A 80 -9.66 -3.93 12.82
CA ARG A 80 -9.53 -5.35 12.48
C ARG A 80 -8.45 -6.06 13.29
N ASP A 81 -7.86 -5.40 14.27
CA ASP A 81 -6.72 -5.91 15.05
C ASP A 81 -5.52 -6.32 14.17
N VAL A 82 -5.32 -5.58 13.06
CA VAL A 82 -4.19 -5.78 12.14
C VAL A 82 -3.24 -4.59 12.26
N HIS A 83 -1.95 -4.85 12.38
CA HIS A 83 -0.95 -3.79 12.30
C HIS A 83 -0.86 -3.25 10.87
N HIS A 84 -0.86 -1.93 10.67
CA HIS A 84 -0.94 -1.27 9.35
C HIS A 84 0.19 -1.62 8.35
N ALA A 85 1.24 -2.28 8.83
CA ALA A 85 2.37 -2.76 8.02
C ALA A 85 2.30 -4.26 7.69
N LEU A 86 1.34 -5.01 8.24
CA LEU A 86 1.31 -6.48 8.20
C LEU A 86 0.06 -7.04 7.51
N CYS A 87 -0.67 -6.22 6.77
CA CYS A 87 -1.89 -6.62 6.07
C CYS A 87 -1.62 -7.74 5.05
N SER A 88 -2.60 -8.63 4.93
CA SER A 88 -2.68 -9.64 3.90
C SER A 88 -3.28 -9.07 2.60
N PRO A 89 -3.21 -9.81 1.49
CA PRO A 89 -3.94 -9.43 0.27
C PRO A 89 -5.46 -9.30 0.49
N ASP A 90 -6.06 -10.18 1.32
CA ASP A 90 -7.49 -10.09 1.69
C ASP A 90 -7.81 -8.78 2.43
N ASP A 91 -6.92 -8.32 3.31
CA ASP A 91 -7.07 -7.02 3.98
C ASP A 91 -7.00 -5.86 2.97
N SER A 92 -6.17 -5.97 1.93
CA SER A 92 -6.12 -5.00 0.83
C SER A 92 -7.43 -5.00 0.04
N GLU A 93 -7.99 -6.15 -0.31
CA GLU A 93 -9.30 -6.25 -0.99
C GLU A 93 -10.44 -5.63 -0.16
N ARG A 94 -10.45 -5.92 1.15
CA ARG A 94 -11.38 -5.29 2.09
C ARG A 94 -11.20 -3.79 2.18
N TYR A 95 -9.96 -3.29 2.07
CA TYR A 95 -9.70 -1.86 2.05
C TYR A 95 -10.21 -1.20 0.79
N ALA A 96 -10.12 -1.87 -0.38
CA ALA A 96 -10.75 -1.38 -1.61
C ALA A 96 -12.26 -1.22 -1.41
N THR A 97 -12.92 -2.26 -0.87
CA THR A 97 -14.36 -2.22 -0.57
C THR A 97 -14.70 -1.08 0.38
N TYR A 98 -13.95 -0.93 1.48
CA TYR A 98 -14.12 0.17 2.45
C TYR A 98 -13.97 1.56 1.82
N LEU A 99 -13.03 1.74 0.88
CA LEU A 99 -12.92 3.00 0.15
C LEU A 99 -14.16 3.26 -0.72
N LEU A 100 -14.74 2.22 -1.30
CA LEU A 100 -15.89 2.34 -2.20
C LEU A 100 -17.24 2.46 -1.50
N GLU A 101 -17.30 2.20 -0.19
CA GLU A 101 -18.46 2.55 0.64
C GLU A 101 -18.64 4.08 0.74
N GLU A 102 -17.54 4.84 0.72
CA GLU A 102 -17.55 6.30 0.87
C GLU A 102 -17.27 7.06 -0.44
N TYR A 103 -16.60 6.43 -1.41
CA TYR A 103 -16.12 7.08 -2.62
C TYR A 103 -16.45 6.30 -3.88
N SER A 104 -16.54 7.00 -5.01
CA SER A 104 -16.55 6.32 -6.31
C SER A 104 -15.14 5.87 -6.70
N ILE A 105 -15.07 4.89 -7.60
CA ILE A 105 -13.84 4.56 -8.32
C ILE A 105 -13.45 5.81 -9.14
N SER A 106 -12.37 6.46 -8.72
CA SER A 106 -11.88 7.70 -9.32
C SER A 106 -10.36 7.76 -9.27
N ARG A 107 -9.77 8.69 -10.02
CA ARG A 107 -8.33 8.94 -9.99
C ARG A 107 -7.83 9.29 -8.58
N VAL A 108 -8.61 10.04 -7.81
CA VAL A 108 -8.26 10.38 -6.41
C VAL A 108 -8.29 9.12 -5.55
N THR A 109 -9.37 8.32 -5.63
CA THR A 109 -9.48 7.06 -4.87
C THR A 109 -8.33 6.11 -5.16
N ALA A 110 -8.01 5.93 -6.44
CA ALA A 110 -6.94 5.07 -6.92
C ALA A 110 -5.54 5.60 -6.57
N SER A 111 -5.21 6.85 -6.87
CA SER A 111 -3.84 7.36 -6.74
C SER A 111 -3.49 7.80 -5.31
N ASP A 112 -4.47 8.36 -4.60
CA ASP A 112 -4.25 8.87 -3.26
C ASP A 112 -4.46 7.81 -2.20
N TYR A 113 -5.63 7.16 -2.16
CA TYR A 113 -5.92 6.21 -1.09
C TYR A 113 -5.32 4.83 -1.37
N TRP A 114 -5.55 4.25 -2.54
CA TRP A 114 -5.06 2.91 -2.85
C TRP A 114 -3.54 2.88 -3.09
N ALA A 115 -3.08 3.54 -4.15
CA ALA A 115 -1.67 3.53 -4.54
C ALA A 115 -0.76 4.23 -3.52
N GLY A 116 -1.30 5.12 -2.70
CA GLY A 116 -0.57 5.70 -1.57
C GLY A 116 -0.12 4.64 -0.55
N ILE A 117 -0.99 3.68 -0.22
CA ILE A 117 -0.64 2.59 0.70
C ILE A 117 0.20 1.52 -0.02
N GLU A 118 -0.08 1.24 -1.29
CA GLU A 118 0.78 0.36 -2.09
C GLU A 118 2.25 0.82 -2.09
N ARG A 119 2.50 2.13 -2.28
CA ARG A 119 3.86 2.69 -2.26
C ARG A 119 4.55 2.51 -0.91
N PHE A 120 3.79 2.56 0.18
CA PHE A 120 4.30 2.27 1.52
C PHE A 120 4.74 0.80 1.65
N TYR A 121 3.96 -0.15 1.14
CA TYR A 121 4.36 -1.56 1.12
C TYR A 121 5.53 -1.83 0.17
N ARG A 122 5.57 -1.16 -0.99
CA ARG A 122 6.70 -1.23 -1.92
C ARG A 122 7.98 -0.70 -1.28
N TRP A 123 7.90 0.39 -0.51
CA TRP A 123 9.03 0.91 0.24
C TRP A 123 9.56 -0.15 1.22
N MET A 124 8.70 -0.74 2.06
CA MET A 124 9.11 -1.80 2.99
C MET A 124 9.70 -3.03 2.26
N PHE A 125 9.19 -3.38 1.08
CA PHE A 125 9.71 -4.47 0.26
C PHE A 125 11.17 -4.25 -0.19
N HIS A 126 11.61 -2.99 -0.35
CA HIS A 126 12.97 -2.65 -0.75
C HIS A 126 13.91 -2.32 0.42
N HIS A 127 13.43 -2.37 1.66
CA HIS A 127 14.18 -2.00 2.86
C HIS A 127 14.51 -3.25 3.69
N ALA A 128 15.81 -3.55 3.81
CA ALA A 128 16.30 -4.79 4.42
C ALA A 128 15.88 -4.98 5.89
N GLU A 129 15.56 -3.89 6.59
CA GLU A 129 15.04 -3.88 7.94
C GLU A 129 13.55 -4.22 8.06
N TYR A 130 12.88 -4.60 6.97
CA TYR A 130 11.51 -5.10 6.97
C TYR A 130 11.45 -6.54 6.43
N PRO A 131 10.52 -7.37 6.94
CA PRO A 131 10.41 -8.77 6.50
C PRO A 131 9.63 -8.94 5.19
N HIS A 132 9.22 -7.84 4.53
CA HIS A 132 8.32 -7.86 3.39
C HIS A 132 8.94 -8.58 2.19
N ARG A 133 8.30 -9.68 1.78
CA ARG A 133 8.67 -10.47 0.58
C ARG A 133 7.64 -10.39 -0.54
N TYR A 134 6.54 -9.68 -0.31
CA TYR A 134 5.46 -9.44 -1.26
C TYR A 134 4.75 -8.13 -0.92
N ASN A 135 4.00 -7.60 -1.89
CA ASN A 135 3.16 -6.43 -1.70
C ASN A 135 1.67 -6.86 -1.72
N PRO A 136 0.94 -6.76 -0.59
CA PRO A 136 -0.45 -7.22 -0.51
C PRO A 136 -1.39 -6.46 -1.46
N PHE A 137 -1.12 -5.18 -1.74
CA PHE A 137 -1.93 -4.38 -2.67
C PHE A 137 -1.74 -4.81 -4.12
N VAL A 138 -0.52 -5.23 -4.49
CA VAL A 138 -0.25 -5.75 -5.83
C VAL A 138 -0.87 -7.14 -6.00
N MET A 139 -0.77 -8.01 -4.97
CA MET A 139 -1.44 -9.31 -4.98
C MET A 139 -2.96 -9.18 -5.07
N ALA A 140 -3.56 -8.26 -4.30
CA ALA A 140 -4.99 -7.96 -4.41
C ALA A 140 -5.36 -7.52 -5.83
N ALA A 141 -4.57 -6.63 -6.45
CA ALA A 141 -4.79 -6.18 -7.82
C ALA A 141 -4.64 -7.28 -8.89
N ILE A 142 -3.96 -8.39 -8.61
CA ILE A 142 -3.89 -9.57 -9.49
C ILE A 142 -5.14 -10.43 -9.34
N ASN A 143 -5.66 -10.57 -8.12
CA ASN A 143 -6.64 -11.61 -7.78
C ASN A 143 -8.08 -11.08 -7.66
N ASP A 144 -8.27 -9.77 -7.52
CA ASP A 144 -9.58 -9.13 -7.38
C ASP A 144 -9.82 -8.07 -8.45
N THR A 145 -11.01 -8.10 -9.05
CA THR A 145 -11.39 -7.22 -10.17
C THR A 145 -11.49 -5.75 -9.74
N VAL A 146 -11.99 -5.46 -8.53
CA VAL A 146 -12.10 -4.08 -8.05
C VAL A 146 -10.71 -3.49 -7.79
N CYS A 147 -9.83 -4.29 -7.18
CA CYS A 147 -8.44 -3.92 -6.96
C CYS A 147 -7.67 -3.73 -8.28
N GLU A 148 -7.93 -4.58 -9.29
CA GLU A 148 -7.36 -4.41 -10.63
C GLU A 148 -7.79 -3.08 -11.26
N GLN A 149 -9.07 -2.69 -11.12
CA GLN A 149 -9.57 -1.42 -11.64
C GLN A 149 -8.90 -0.22 -10.96
N LEU A 150 -8.82 -0.23 -9.63
CA LEU A 150 -8.10 0.82 -8.87
C LEU A 150 -6.62 0.89 -9.29
N TRP A 151 -5.98 -0.26 -9.51
CA TRP A 151 -4.62 -0.35 -9.98
C TRP A 151 -4.44 0.28 -11.36
N ARG A 152 -5.26 -0.11 -12.34
CA ARG A 152 -5.22 0.42 -13.72
C ARG A 152 -5.32 1.95 -13.71
N ILE A 153 -6.30 2.48 -13.00
CA ILE A 153 -6.48 3.92 -12.86
C ILE A 153 -5.27 4.57 -12.21
N ALA A 154 -4.64 3.94 -11.21
CA ALA A 154 -3.46 4.50 -10.54
C ALA A 154 -2.20 4.53 -11.44
N VAL A 155 -2.01 3.54 -12.32
CA VAL A 155 -0.81 3.42 -13.17
C VAL A 155 -0.93 4.05 -14.56
N GLU A 156 -2.11 4.56 -14.92
CA GLU A 156 -2.29 5.35 -16.15
C GLU A 156 -1.65 6.75 -16.01
N PRO A 157 -0.88 7.23 -17.01
CA PRO A 157 -0.44 8.61 -17.08
C PRO A 157 -1.63 9.53 -17.38
N ASN A 158 -1.55 10.77 -16.92
CA ASN A 158 -2.52 11.82 -17.28
C ASN A 158 -2.36 12.23 -18.75
#